data_AF-A0A562J1M4-F1
#
_entry.id   AF-A0A562J1M4-F1
#
_cell.length_a   1.000
_cell.length_b   1.000
_cell.length_c   1.000
_cell.angle_alpha   90.00
_cell.angle_beta   90.00
_cell.angle_gamma   90.00
#
_symmetry.space_group_name_H-M   'P 1'
#
loop_
_entity.id
_entity.type
_entity.pdbx_description
1 polymer ?
#
loop_
_entity_poly.entity_id
_entity_poly.type
_entity_poly.pdbx_seq_one_letter_code
_entity_poly.pdbx_strand_id
1 'polypeptide(L)'
;MLKNKKGFTLIELLVALGLSTLVTSLVVTFFVVNIKTYKELNDEAELQFQAQYILNFMSDKIMESEGISLMRNSLDYYSMTSVRASGLKLPADKISFRFGDGESENYVFHIVNKNIRYGIGNKDLNPSVELGNYVKAMHISLLKNNSLINVKVFKITLLLEKGNQSFEAEQVVSFRNNNFADSEFCKFLTDCSAHCNYIKKINSHCNKINTLTNTELIYKISYGIF
;
A
#
# COMPACT_ATOMS: atom_id res chain seq x y z
N MET A 1 48.36 25.64 52.35
CA MET A 1 47.33 25.11 51.42
C MET A 1 47.84 23.81 50.80
N LEU A 2 47.50 22.65 51.36
CA LEU A 2 47.87 21.34 50.81
C LEU A 2 46.65 20.78 50.05
N LYS A 3 46.73 20.77 48.71
CA LYS A 3 45.73 20.16 47.83
C LYS A 3 45.86 18.64 47.91
N ASN A 4 44.90 17.98 48.53
CA ASN A 4 44.72 16.52 48.44
C ASN A 4 44.52 16.11 46.98
N LYS A 5 45.54 15.53 46.34
CA LYS A 5 45.40 14.88 45.04
C LYS A 5 44.98 13.42 45.28
N LYS A 6 43.67 13.18 45.29
CA LYS A 6 43.11 11.82 45.29
C LYS A 6 43.24 11.24 43.88
N GLY A 7 44.10 10.24 43.70
CA GLY A 7 44.20 9.47 42.47
C GLY A 7 43.18 8.33 42.46
N PHE A 8 42.64 8.01 41.28
CA PHE A 8 41.77 6.85 41.10
C PHE A 8 42.53 5.55 41.33
N THR A 9 41.87 4.60 41.98
CA THR A 9 42.41 3.25 42.15
C THR A 9 42.25 2.44 40.86
N LEU A 10 43.16 1.51 40.58
CA LEU A 10 43.14 0.69 39.36
C LEU A 10 41.82 -0.11 39.22
N ILE A 11 41.26 -0.54 40.35
CA ILE A 11 40.01 -1.32 40.40
C ILE A 11 38.78 -0.47 40.04
N GLU A 12 38.69 0.79 40.51
CA GLU A 12 37.60 1.70 40.15
C GLU A 12 37.57 1.97 38.65
N LEU A 13 38.74 2.13 38.04
CA LEU A 13 38.86 2.32 36.59
C LEU A 13 38.35 1.09 35.83
N LEU A 14 38.70 -0.11 36.29
CA LEU A 14 38.34 -1.36 35.63
C LEU A 14 36.82 -1.62 35.72
N VAL A 15 36.23 -1.35 36.88
CA VAL A 15 34.77 -1.42 37.08
C VAL A 15 34.05 -0.38 36.22
N ALA A 16 34.53 0.87 36.18
CA ALA A 16 33.94 1.93 35.37
C ALA A 16 33.98 1.61 33.86
N LEU A 17 35.09 1.04 33.38
CA LEU A 17 35.21 0.60 31.98
C LEU A 17 34.27 -0.57 31.67
N GLY A 18 34.18 -1.55 32.56
CA GLY A 18 33.24 -2.67 32.41
C GLY A 18 31.79 -2.17 32.28
N LEU A 19 31.36 -1.30 33.20
CA LEU A 19 30.04 -0.67 33.15
C LEU A 19 29.83 0.19 31.89
N SER A 20 30.83 0.95 31.46
CA SER A 20 30.74 1.77 30.24
C SER A 20 30.49 0.91 29.00
N THR A 21 31.18 -0.23 28.85
CA THR A 21 31.00 -1.10 27.67
C THR A 21 29.60 -1.70 27.60
N LEU A 22 29.01 -2.05 28.74
CA LEU A 22 27.64 -2.53 28.83
C LEU A 22 26.63 -1.46 28.42
N VAL A 23 26.82 -0.22 28.89
CA VAL A 23 25.92 0.89 28.51
C VAL A 23 26.09 1.22 27.02
N THR A 24 27.33 1.31 26.52
CA THR A 24 27.60 1.62 25.12
C THR A 24 27.03 0.56 24.17
N SER A 25 27.12 -0.73 24.51
CA SER A 25 26.60 -1.80 23.64
C SER A 25 25.08 -1.76 23.50
N LEU A 26 24.36 -1.43 24.58
CA LEU A 26 22.90 -1.21 24.54
C LEU A 26 22.54 -0.05 23.61
N VAL A 27 23.26 1.07 23.74
CA VAL A 27 23.04 2.25 22.91
C VAL A 27 23.29 1.94 21.43
N VAL A 28 24.40 1.27 21.10
CA VAL A 28 24.73 0.90 19.70
C VAL A 28 23.67 -0.03 19.12
N THR A 29 23.20 -1.02 19.87
CA THR A 29 22.16 -1.95 19.42
C THR A 29 20.86 -1.22 19.11
N PHE A 30 20.47 -0.29 19.99
CA PHE A 30 19.32 0.57 19.77
C PHE A 30 19.44 1.37 18.46
N PHE A 31 20.58 2.00 18.20
CA PHE A 31 20.79 2.74 16.96
C PHE A 31 20.70 1.85 15.71
N VAL A 32 21.32 0.67 15.73
CA VAL A 32 21.30 -0.26 14.58
C VAL A 32 19.89 -0.72 14.25
N VAL A 33 19.09 -1.03 15.27
CA VAL A 33 17.68 -1.42 15.09
C VAL A 33 16.89 -0.26 14.49
N ASN A 34 17.03 0.94 15.04
CA ASN A 34 16.29 2.12 14.54
C ASN A 34 16.62 2.44 13.08
N ILE A 35 17.87 2.32 12.64
CA ILE A 35 18.25 2.56 11.24
C ILE A 35 17.58 1.55 10.30
N LYS A 36 17.56 0.27 10.69
CA LYS A 36 16.90 -0.78 9.90
C LYS A 36 15.40 -0.55 9.82
N THR A 37 14.76 -0.29 10.96
CA THR A 37 13.32 0.00 11.03
C THR A 37 12.97 1.25 10.23
N TYR A 38 13.78 2.30 10.28
CA TYR A 38 13.54 3.51 9.49
C TYR A 38 13.55 3.22 7.98
N LYS A 39 14.51 2.41 7.52
CA LYS A 39 14.57 2.00 6.11
C LYS A 39 13.34 1.19 5.69
N GLU A 40 12.93 0.23 6.53
CA GLU A 40 11.75 -0.59 6.27
C GLU A 40 10.48 0.25 6.19
N LEU A 41 10.28 1.17 7.14
CA LEU A 41 9.14 2.10 7.15
C LEU A 41 9.14 3.01 5.92
N ASN A 42 10.31 3.49 5.51
CA ASN A 42 10.42 4.34 4.32
C ASN A 42 10.10 3.56 3.04
N ASP A 43 10.57 2.31 2.91
CA ASP A 43 10.24 1.45 1.78
C ASP A 43 8.74 1.10 1.75
N GLU A 44 8.12 0.83 2.91
CA GLU A 44 6.67 0.60 3.02
C GLU A 44 5.86 1.85 2.62
N ALA A 45 6.25 3.02 3.13
CA ALA A 45 5.59 4.28 2.80
C ALA A 45 5.69 4.61 1.29
N GLU A 46 6.84 4.34 0.67
CA GLU A 46 7.02 4.51 -0.78
C GLU A 46 6.12 3.54 -1.57
N LEU A 47 6.08 2.26 -1.19
CA LEU A 47 5.20 1.27 -1.81
C LEU A 47 3.72 1.67 -1.70
N GLN A 48 3.30 2.13 -0.53
CA GLN A 48 1.93 2.60 -0.30
C GLN A 48 1.60 3.82 -1.17
N PHE A 49 2.50 4.80 -1.21
CA PHE A 49 2.32 6.00 -2.05
C PHE A 49 2.20 5.64 -3.53
N GLN A 50 3.09 4.80 -4.04
CA GLN A 50 3.08 4.35 -5.43
C GLN A 50 1.80 3.59 -5.77
N ALA A 51 1.38 2.67 -4.92
CA ALA A 51 0.16 1.90 -5.13
C ALA A 51 -1.08 2.81 -5.20
N GLN A 52 -1.19 3.76 -4.28
CA GLN A 52 -2.32 4.68 -4.26
C GLN A 52 -2.32 5.65 -5.44
N TYR A 53 -1.13 6.12 -5.86
CA TYR A 53 -0.99 6.96 -7.04
C TYR A 53 -1.48 6.24 -8.31
N ILE A 54 -1.02 5.01 -8.53
CA ILE A 54 -1.42 4.18 -9.68
C ILE A 54 -2.93 3.93 -9.64
N LEU A 55 -3.46 3.48 -8.50
CA LEU A 55 -4.88 3.16 -8.34
C LEU A 55 -5.78 4.38 -8.57
N ASN A 56 -5.40 5.56 -8.05
CA ASN A 56 -6.15 6.80 -8.29
C ASN A 56 -6.13 7.17 -9.77
N PHE A 57 -4.96 7.12 -10.41
CA PHE A 57 -4.84 7.43 -11.83
C PHE A 57 -5.66 6.46 -12.70
N MET A 58 -5.60 5.15 -12.41
CA MET A 58 -6.43 4.15 -13.08
C MET A 58 -7.92 4.42 -12.85
N SER A 59 -8.31 4.73 -11.62
CA SER A 59 -9.71 5.01 -11.26
C SER A 59 -10.26 6.20 -12.04
N ASP A 60 -9.50 7.28 -12.17
CA ASP A 60 -9.89 8.44 -12.97
C ASP A 60 -10.15 8.06 -14.43
N LYS A 61 -9.29 7.22 -15.01
CA LYS A 61 -9.44 6.73 -16.40
C LYS A 61 -10.56 5.73 -16.57
N ILE A 62 -10.84 4.92 -15.57
CA ILE A 62 -11.97 3.99 -15.56
C ILE A 62 -13.28 4.77 -15.44
N MET A 63 -13.34 5.81 -14.63
CA MET A 63 -14.54 6.67 -14.55
C MET A 63 -14.85 7.34 -15.89
N GLU A 64 -13.83 7.74 -16.64
CA GLU A 64 -13.99 8.29 -18.00
C GLU A 64 -14.36 7.24 -19.07
N SER A 65 -14.25 5.95 -18.74
CA SER A 65 -14.48 4.85 -19.68
C SER A 65 -15.91 4.33 -19.65
N GLU A 66 -16.30 3.61 -20.70
CA GLU A 66 -17.58 2.92 -20.82
C GLU A 66 -17.53 1.47 -20.33
N GLY A 67 -16.37 0.82 -20.46
CA GLY A 67 -16.22 -0.60 -20.16
C GLY A 67 -14.81 -1.14 -20.38
N ILE A 68 -14.62 -2.42 -20.05
CA ILE A 68 -13.39 -3.16 -20.32
C ILE A 68 -13.43 -3.65 -21.76
N SER A 69 -12.44 -3.28 -22.58
CA SER A 69 -12.32 -3.74 -23.97
C SER A 69 -11.40 -4.94 -24.13
N LEU A 70 -10.40 -5.06 -23.25
CA LEU A 70 -9.42 -6.13 -23.29
C LEU A 70 -8.85 -6.41 -21.91
N MET A 71 -8.65 -7.68 -21.60
CA MET A 71 -7.89 -8.10 -20.43
C MET A 71 -7.12 -9.36 -20.78
N ARG A 72 -5.85 -9.44 -20.38
CA ARG A 72 -5.02 -10.62 -20.57
C ARG A 72 -4.01 -10.79 -19.45
N ASN A 73 -3.61 -12.03 -19.26
CA ASN A 73 -2.44 -12.41 -18.49
C ASN A 73 -1.29 -12.70 -19.48
N SER A 74 -0.11 -12.98 -18.96
CA SER A 74 1.11 -13.39 -19.65
C SER A 74 0.87 -14.52 -20.64
N LEU A 75 -0.01 -15.45 -20.28
CA LEU A 75 -0.28 -16.67 -21.05
C LEU A 75 -1.44 -16.54 -22.04
N ASP A 76 -2.52 -15.84 -21.69
CA ASP A 76 -3.76 -15.86 -22.49
C ASP A 76 -4.65 -14.62 -22.33
N TYR A 77 -5.52 -14.43 -23.32
CA TYR A 77 -6.62 -13.46 -23.30
C TYR A 77 -7.79 -13.98 -22.47
N TYR A 78 -8.37 -13.11 -21.64
CA TYR A 78 -9.62 -13.43 -20.96
C TYR A 78 -10.78 -13.31 -21.95
N SER A 79 -11.68 -14.29 -21.92
CA SER A 79 -12.95 -14.20 -22.65
C SER A 79 -13.85 -13.15 -22.00
N MET A 80 -14.24 -12.15 -22.78
CA MET A 80 -15.05 -11.05 -22.27
C MET A 80 -16.51 -11.43 -21.95
N THR A 81 -16.99 -12.56 -22.50
CA THR A 81 -18.39 -13.02 -22.38
C THR A 81 -18.57 -14.23 -21.47
N SER A 82 -17.56 -15.10 -21.37
CA SER A 82 -17.63 -16.35 -20.59
C SER A 82 -17.04 -16.25 -19.19
N VAL A 83 -16.21 -15.25 -18.89
CA VAL A 83 -15.75 -14.99 -17.53
C VAL A 83 -16.93 -14.46 -16.71
N ARG A 84 -17.49 -15.31 -15.86
CA ARG A 84 -18.64 -15.02 -15.00
C ARG A 84 -18.40 -15.64 -13.63
N ALA A 85 -17.99 -14.81 -12.66
CA ALA A 85 -17.87 -15.26 -11.28
C ALA A 85 -17.74 -14.05 -10.34
N SER A 86 -18.68 -13.91 -9.41
CA SER A 86 -18.53 -12.96 -8.29
C SER A 86 -17.43 -13.46 -7.35
N GLY A 87 -16.50 -12.57 -6.96
CA GLY A 87 -15.41 -12.88 -6.03
C GLY A 87 -14.19 -13.58 -6.63
N LEU A 88 -14.16 -13.84 -7.93
CA LEU A 88 -12.99 -14.43 -8.59
C LEU A 88 -11.90 -13.37 -8.77
N LYS A 89 -10.73 -13.59 -8.17
CA LYS A 89 -9.52 -12.78 -8.39
C LYS A 89 -8.86 -13.20 -9.71
N LEU A 90 -8.90 -12.33 -10.72
CA LEU A 90 -8.35 -12.57 -12.06
C LEU A 90 -7.02 -11.82 -12.20
N PRO A 91 -5.86 -12.51 -12.36
CA PRO A 91 -4.60 -11.84 -12.60
C PRO A 91 -4.61 -11.15 -13.98
N ALA A 92 -4.19 -9.89 -14.04
CA ALA A 92 -4.18 -9.12 -15.27
C ALA A 92 -2.82 -8.44 -15.44
N ASP A 93 -2.08 -8.84 -16.48
CA ASP A 93 -0.83 -8.18 -16.85
C ASP A 93 -1.12 -6.96 -17.74
N LYS A 94 -2.13 -7.07 -18.61
CA LYS A 94 -2.61 -5.98 -19.45
C LYS A 94 -4.12 -5.85 -19.36
N ILE A 95 -4.60 -4.63 -19.22
CA ILE A 95 -6.01 -4.27 -19.23
C ILE A 95 -6.23 -2.99 -20.04
N SER A 96 -7.31 -2.97 -20.81
CA SER A 96 -7.69 -1.85 -21.65
C SER A 96 -9.14 -1.46 -21.39
N PHE A 97 -9.37 -0.16 -21.26
CA PHE A 97 -10.69 0.43 -21.02
C PHE A 97 -11.06 1.33 -22.19
N ARG A 98 -12.26 1.17 -22.73
CA ARG A 98 -12.73 1.94 -23.88
C ARG A 98 -13.42 3.21 -23.41
N PHE A 99 -13.06 4.36 -23.97
CA PHE A 99 -13.70 5.66 -23.66
C PHE A 99 -14.44 6.29 -24.86
N GLY A 100 -14.35 5.68 -26.04
CA GLY A 100 -15.09 6.10 -27.22
C GLY A 100 -15.31 4.96 -28.22
N ASP A 101 -15.91 5.26 -29.37
CA ASP A 101 -16.32 4.26 -30.36
C ASP A 101 -15.18 3.80 -31.28
N GLY A 102 -14.06 4.53 -31.32
CA GLY A 102 -12.90 4.21 -32.15
C GLY A 102 -12.06 3.04 -31.60
N GLU A 103 -11.47 2.25 -32.51
CA GLU A 103 -10.53 1.17 -32.14
C GLU A 103 -9.29 1.69 -31.38
N SER A 104 -8.91 2.96 -31.59
CA SER A 104 -7.81 3.63 -30.91
C SER A 104 -8.23 4.41 -29.65
N GLU A 105 -9.48 4.32 -29.23
CA GLU A 105 -10.03 5.09 -28.11
C GLU A 105 -10.06 4.24 -26.84
N ASN A 106 -8.88 3.74 -26.46
CA ASN A 106 -8.69 2.93 -25.26
C ASN A 106 -7.56 3.47 -24.37
N TYR A 107 -7.81 3.46 -23.06
CA TYR A 107 -6.79 3.57 -22.03
C TYR A 107 -6.18 2.19 -21.77
N VAL A 108 -4.88 2.04 -22.02
CA VAL A 108 -4.17 0.75 -21.91
C VAL A 108 -3.18 0.80 -20.77
N PHE A 109 -3.31 -0.16 -19.85
CA PHE A 109 -2.40 -0.39 -18.74
C PHE A 109 -1.70 -1.72 -18.90
N HIS A 110 -0.38 -1.75 -18.77
CA HIS A 110 0.41 -2.96 -18.95
C HIS A 110 1.57 -3.02 -17.96
N ILE A 111 1.71 -4.13 -17.26
CA ILE A 111 2.83 -4.41 -16.37
C ILE A 111 3.95 -5.06 -17.16
N VAL A 112 5.12 -4.41 -17.18
CA VAL A 112 6.34 -4.92 -17.81
C VAL A 112 7.50 -4.73 -16.85
N ASN A 113 8.19 -5.81 -16.50
CA ASN A 113 9.38 -5.78 -15.62
C ASN A 113 9.15 -5.04 -14.28
N LYS A 114 8.01 -5.29 -13.63
CA LYS A 114 7.56 -4.61 -12.40
C LYS A 114 7.22 -3.11 -12.54
N ASN A 115 7.17 -2.59 -13.77
CA ASN A 115 6.72 -1.22 -14.03
C ASN A 115 5.35 -1.28 -14.69
N ILE A 116 4.39 -0.53 -14.17
CA ILE A 116 3.11 -0.33 -14.83
C ILE A 116 3.24 0.84 -15.81
N ARG A 117 2.83 0.60 -17.05
CA ARG A 117 2.87 1.56 -18.14
C ARG A 117 1.48 1.90 -18.61
N TYR A 118 1.32 3.13 -19.09
CA TYR A 118 0.07 3.71 -19.56
C TYR A 118 0.20 4.23 -20.99
N GLY A 119 -0.89 4.14 -21.75
CA GLY A 119 -0.98 4.70 -23.09
C GLY A 119 -2.42 4.85 -23.56
N ILE A 120 -2.60 5.69 -24.57
CA ILE A 120 -3.88 5.89 -25.26
C ILE A 120 -3.71 5.35 -26.68
N GLY A 121 -4.63 4.51 -27.13
CA GLY A 121 -4.58 3.97 -28.48
C GLY A 121 -5.36 2.68 -28.65
N ASN A 122 -4.85 1.81 -29.53
CA ASN A 122 -5.45 0.51 -29.78
C ASN A 122 -5.45 -0.35 -28.51
N LYS A 123 -6.49 -1.16 -28.31
CA LYS A 123 -6.65 -2.03 -27.13
C LYS A 123 -5.44 -2.95 -26.84
N ASP A 124 -4.67 -3.35 -27.85
CA ASP A 124 -3.48 -4.20 -27.72
C ASP A 124 -2.15 -3.43 -27.70
N LEU A 125 -2.18 -2.09 -27.70
CA LEU A 125 -1.00 -1.22 -27.68
C LEU A 125 0.00 -1.65 -26.59
N ASN A 126 1.29 -1.49 -26.87
CA ASN A 126 2.34 -1.59 -25.87
C ASN A 126 2.66 -0.18 -25.36
N PRO A 127 2.13 0.22 -24.20
CA PRO A 127 2.33 1.57 -23.68
C PRO A 127 3.81 1.85 -23.37
N SER A 128 4.24 3.08 -23.62
CA SER A 128 5.62 3.54 -23.38
C SER A 128 5.76 4.44 -22.15
N VAL A 129 4.68 5.07 -21.67
CA VAL A 129 4.74 5.99 -20.53
C VAL A 129 4.75 5.17 -19.25
N GLU A 130 5.77 5.35 -18.42
CA GLU A 130 5.85 4.73 -17.10
C GLU A 130 4.96 5.49 -16.11
N LEU A 131 4.03 4.77 -15.47
CA LEU A 131 3.11 5.34 -14.47
C LEU A 131 3.59 5.04 -13.05
N GLY A 132 4.22 3.89 -12.82
CA GLY A 132 4.74 3.55 -11.51
C GLY A 132 5.53 2.25 -11.51
N ASN A 133 6.27 2.04 -10.44
CA ASN A 133 7.25 0.97 -10.31
C ASN A 133 6.92 0.02 -9.17
N TYR A 134 7.68 -1.07 -9.09
CA TYR A 134 7.56 -2.12 -8.06
C TYR A 134 6.25 -2.92 -8.13
N VAL A 135 5.47 -2.81 -9.21
CA VAL A 135 4.19 -3.53 -9.39
C VAL A 135 4.47 -4.99 -9.74
N LYS A 136 4.34 -5.87 -8.76
CA LYS A 136 4.53 -7.32 -8.93
C LYS A 136 3.37 -7.95 -9.68
N ALA A 137 2.14 -7.59 -9.34
CA ALA A 137 0.94 -8.14 -9.94
C ALA A 137 -0.25 -7.18 -9.82
N MET A 138 -1.21 -7.33 -10.73
CA MET A 138 -2.53 -6.70 -10.66
C MET A 138 -3.60 -7.78 -10.77
N HIS A 139 -4.66 -7.65 -9.97
CA HIS A 139 -5.81 -8.52 -10.02
C HIS A 139 -7.09 -7.72 -10.15
N ILE A 140 -8.03 -8.26 -10.92
CA ILE A 140 -9.39 -7.73 -11.07
C ILE A 140 -10.35 -8.71 -10.42
N SER A 141 -11.18 -8.23 -9.50
CA SER A 141 -12.25 -9.02 -8.88
C SER A 141 -13.61 -8.45 -9.25
N LEU A 142 -14.46 -9.30 -9.83
CA LEU A 142 -15.83 -8.94 -10.14
C LEU A 142 -16.67 -9.00 -8.86
N LEU A 143 -17.44 -7.94 -8.58
CA LEU A 143 -18.29 -7.87 -7.37
C LEU A 143 -19.67 -8.53 -7.57
N LYS A 144 -20.05 -8.81 -8.81
CA LYS A 144 -21.27 -9.52 -9.19
C LYS A 144 -20.96 -10.56 -10.24
N ASN A 145 -21.87 -11.51 -10.42
CA ASN A 145 -21.78 -12.54 -11.46
C ASN A 145 -22.12 -11.98 -12.85
N ASN A 146 -21.35 -10.98 -13.27
CA ASN A 146 -21.46 -10.33 -14.57
C ASN A 146 -20.28 -10.75 -15.46
N SER A 147 -20.46 -10.67 -16.76
CA SER A 147 -19.36 -10.80 -17.72
C SER A 147 -18.48 -9.56 -17.72
N LEU A 148 -17.22 -9.67 -18.15
CA LEU A 148 -16.28 -8.54 -18.23
C LEU A 148 -16.79 -7.40 -19.14
N ILE A 149 -17.57 -7.70 -20.20
CA ILE A 149 -18.24 -6.67 -21.02
C ILE A 149 -19.33 -5.90 -20.26
N ASN A 150 -20.05 -6.58 -19.35
CA ASN A 150 -21.21 -6.02 -18.65
C ASN A 150 -20.89 -5.65 -17.20
N VAL A 151 -19.61 -5.65 -16.84
CA VAL A 151 -19.19 -5.26 -15.50
C VAL A 151 -19.32 -3.76 -15.37
N LYS A 152 -20.00 -3.31 -14.32
CA LYS A 152 -20.16 -1.88 -14.05
C LYS A 152 -19.40 -1.39 -12.83
N VAL A 153 -19.12 -2.32 -11.91
CA VAL A 153 -18.34 -2.10 -10.69
C VAL A 153 -17.45 -3.32 -10.47
N PHE A 154 -16.18 -3.09 -10.19
CA PHE A 154 -15.20 -4.15 -9.91
C PHE A 154 -14.14 -3.63 -8.95
N LYS A 155 -13.35 -4.55 -8.40
CA LYS A 155 -12.23 -4.23 -7.52
C LYS A 155 -10.92 -4.46 -8.25
N ILE A 156 -10.02 -3.50 -8.17
CA ILE A 156 -8.63 -3.61 -8.58
C ILE A 156 -7.79 -3.84 -7.34
N THR A 157 -6.90 -4.83 -7.41
CA THR A 157 -5.92 -5.13 -6.36
C THR A 157 -4.53 -5.06 -6.98
N LEU A 158 -3.67 -4.18 -6.48
CA LEU A 158 -2.26 -4.10 -6.87
C LEU A 158 -1.40 -4.70 -5.76
N LEU A 159 -0.46 -5.55 -6.15
CA LEU A 159 0.58 -6.08 -5.28
C LEU A 159 1.91 -5.45 -5.69
N LEU A 160 2.51 -4.67 -4.81
CA LEU A 160 3.83 -4.08 -5.01
C LEU A 160 4.88 -4.75 -4.12
N GLU A 161 6.13 -4.78 -4.58
CA GLU A 161 7.24 -5.44 -3.88
C GLU A 161 8.57 -4.71 -4.13
N LYS A 162 9.24 -4.34 -3.03
CA LYS A 162 10.58 -3.72 -3.03
C LYS A 162 11.43 -4.35 -1.94
N GLY A 163 12.52 -5.02 -2.34
CA GLY A 163 13.35 -5.77 -1.39
C GLY A 163 12.56 -6.89 -0.71
N ASN A 164 12.53 -6.89 0.62
CA ASN A 164 11.75 -7.85 1.42
C ASN A 164 10.36 -7.32 1.82
N GLN A 165 10.00 -6.11 1.40
CA GLN A 165 8.70 -5.52 1.72
C GLN A 165 7.73 -5.72 0.55
N SER A 166 6.49 -6.06 0.89
CA SER A 166 5.39 -6.15 -0.06
C SER A 166 4.17 -5.41 0.47
N PHE A 167 3.48 -4.71 -0.41
CA PHE A 167 2.28 -3.96 -0.06
C PHE A 167 1.15 -4.31 -1.03
N GLU A 168 -0.03 -4.60 -0.49
CA GLU A 168 -1.25 -4.88 -1.27
C GLU A 168 -2.23 -3.72 -1.10
N ALA A 169 -2.64 -3.13 -2.22
CA ALA A 169 -3.62 -2.04 -2.25
C ALA A 169 -4.85 -2.47 -3.03
N GLU A 170 -6.04 -2.16 -2.51
CA GLU A 170 -7.30 -2.47 -3.16
C GLU A 170 -8.13 -1.20 -3.36
N GLN A 171 -8.75 -1.06 -4.54
CA GLN A 171 -9.73 -0.02 -4.81
C GLN A 171 -10.92 -0.57 -5.59
N VAL A 172 -12.12 -0.21 -5.15
CA VAL A 172 -13.35 -0.46 -5.91
C VAL A 172 -13.60 0.70 -6.84
N VAL A 173 -13.86 0.38 -8.11
CA VAL A 173 -14.04 1.34 -9.20
C VAL A 173 -15.31 1.04 -9.96
N SER A 174 -15.89 2.09 -10.54
CA SER A 174 -17.08 2.02 -11.38
C SER A 174 -16.95 2.92 -12.60
N PHE A 175 -17.61 2.54 -13.69
CA PHE A 175 -17.74 3.40 -14.86
C PHE A 175 -18.77 4.50 -14.60
N ARG A 176 -18.56 5.71 -15.15
CA ARG A 176 -19.46 6.86 -14.91
C ARG A 176 -20.87 6.66 -15.47
N ASN A 177 -21.01 5.96 -16.59
CA ASN A 177 -22.32 5.70 -17.21
C ASN A 177 -23.07 4.52 -16.54
N ASN A 178 -23.04 4.50 -15.20
CA ASN A 178 -23.68 3.45 -14.43
C ASN A 178 -24.79 4.05 -13.57
N ASN A 179 -26.05 3.77 -13.96
CA ASN A 179 -27.23 3.95 -13.11
C ASN A 179 -27.25 2.90 -11.99
N PHE A 180 -26.13 2.70 -11.29
CA PHE A 180 -26.08 1.82 -10.13
C PHE A 180 -26.82 2.54 -9.02
N ALA A 181 -27.98 2.02 -8.63
CA ALA A 181 -28.70 2.50 -7.47
C ALA A 181 -27.73 2.62 -6.28
N ASP A 182 -27.66 3.82 -5.71
CA ASP A 182 -26.76 4.32 -4.66
C ASP A 182 -26.55 3.41 -3.44
N SER A 183 -27.33 2.34 -3.26
CA SER A 183 -27.39 1.59 -2.01
C SER A 183 -26.19 0.67 -1.73
N GLU A 184 -25.56 0.06 -2.74
CA GLU A 184 -24.40 -0.84 -2.53
C GLU A 184 -23.05 -0.11 -2.57
N PHE A 185 -22.90 0.93 -3.40
CA PHE A 185 -21.73 1.81 -3.33
C PHE A 185 -21.70 2.55 -1.99
N CYS A 186 -22.86 3.00 -1.48
CA CYS A 186 -22.96 3.57 -0.13
C CYS A 186 -22.62 2.56 0.98
N LYS A 187 -23.00 1.26 0.86
CA LYS A 187 -22.60 0.21 1.82
C LYS A 187 -21.08 -0.02 1.83
N PHE A 188 -20.43 -0.01 0.66
CA PHE A 188 -18.98 -0.16 0.58
C PHE A 188 -18.22 1.10 1.06
N LEU A 189 -18.73 2.29 0.75
CA LEU A 189 -18.21 3.56 1.27
C LEU A 189 -18.40 3.68 2.79
N THR A 190 -19.44 3.11 3.37
CA THR A 190 -19.61 3.05 4.83
C THR A 190 -18.60 2.10 5.48
N ASP A 191 -18.26 0.97 4.84
CA ASP A 191 -17.17 0.11 5.30
C ASP A 191 -15.79 0.79 5.18
N CYS A 192 -15.52 1.52 4.09
CA CYS A 192 -14.29 2.33 3.97
C CYS A 192 -14.23 3.48 4.99
N SER A 193 -15.36 4.15 5.28
CA SER A 193 -15.47 5.21 6.30
C SER A 193 -15.31 4.65 7.73
N ALA A 194 -15.87 3.47 8.01
CA ALA A 194 -15.69 2.78 9.28
C ALA A 194 -14.23 2.34 9.47
N HIS A 195 -13.59 1.83 8.43
CA HIS A 195 -12.17 1.44 8.46
C HIS A 195 -11.25 2.67 8.60
N CYS A 196 -11.57 3.79 7.92
CA CYS A 196 -10.82 5.05 8.02
C CYS A 196 -11.00 5.73 9.40
N ASN A 197 -12.19 5.66 10.00
CA ASN A 197 -12.42 6.11 11.38
C ASN A 197 -11.75 5.19 12.41
N TYR A 198 -11.68 3.88 12.16
CA TYR A 198 -10.95 2.95 13.00
C TYR A 198 -9.44 3.21 12.95
N ILE A 199 -8.87 3.41 11.75
CA ILE A 199 -7.46 3.77 11.57
C ILE A 199 -7.15 5.16 12.15
N LYS A 200 -8.04 6.16 12.00
CA LYS A 200 -7.87 7.46 12.67
C LYS A 200 -7.96 7.37 14.19
N LYS A 201 -8.83 6.50 14.73
CA LYS A 201 -8.94 6.26 16.18
C LYS A 201 -7.72 5.52 16.73
N ILE A 202 -7.17 4.56 15.98
CA ILE A 202 -5.90 3.90 16.31
C ILE A 202 -4.73 4.88 16.25
N ASN A 203 -4.60 5.68 15.18
CA ASN A 203 -3.53 6.68 15.06
C ASN A 203 -3.65 7.80 16.11
N SER A 204 -4.87 8.18 16.50
CA SER A 204 -5.11 9.10 17.62
C SER A 204 -4.69 8.49 18.96
N HIS A 205 -4.96 7.20 19.19
CA HIS A 205 -4.51 6.50 20.40
C HIS A 205 -3.00 6.29 20.42
N CYS A 206 -2.37 5.92 19.30
CA CYS A 206 -0.92 5.79 19.16
C CYS A 206 -0.20 7.12 19.35
N ASN A 207 -0.72 8.23 18.79
CA ASN A 207 -0.14 9.55 19.04
C ASN A 207 -0.30 9.99 20.50
N LYS A 208 -1.42 9.66 21.16
CA LYS A 208 -1.58 9.90 22.60
C LYS A 208 -0.59 9.09 23.45
N ILE A 209 -0.27 7.86 23.05
CA ILE A 209 0.72 7.02 23.73
C ILE A 209 2.14 7.56 23.51
N ASN A 210 2.46 8.04 22.30
CA ASN A 210 3.78 8.61 21.97
C ASN A 210 4.04 10.00 22.59
N THR A 211 3.00 10.70 23.07
CA THR A 211 3.14 11.97 23.81
C THR A 211 3.27 11.80 25.32
N LEU A 212 3.11 10.58 25.86
CA LEU A 212 3.39 10.32 27.27
C LEU A 212 4.90 10.21 27.45
N THR A 213 5.47 11.15 28.21
CA THR A 213 6.88 11.06 28.59
C THR A 213 7.12 9.75 29.37
N ASN A 214 8.29 9.13 29.20
CA ASN A 214 8.64 7.82 29.81
C ASN A 214 8.39 7.73 31.34
N THR A 215 8.29 8.87 32.03
CA THR A 215 7.92 8.99 33.44
C THR A 215 6.44 8.67 33.75
N GLU A 216 5.50 8.95 32.84
CA GLU A 216 4.06 8.72 33.08
C GLU A 216 3.62 7.29 32.76
N LEU A 217 4.30 6.61 31.82
CA LEU A 217 4.04 5.21 31.48
C LEU A 217 4.45 4.25 32.60
N ILE A 218 5.57 4.53 33.29
CA ILE A 218 6.03 3.73 34.44
C ILE A 218 5.06 3.86 35.62
N TYR A 219 4.51 5.06 35.85
CA TYR A 219 3.57 5.31 36.95
C TYR A 219 2.23 4.60 36.76
N LYS A 220 1.70 4.53 35.53
CA LYS A 220 0.42 3.84 35.26
C LYS A 220 0.51 2.32 35.33
N ILE A 221 1.65 1.74 34.93
CA ILE A 221 1.88 0.29 35.01
C ILE A 221 2.05 -0.18 36.46
N SER A 222 2.69 0.63 37.33
CA SER A 222 2.85 0.28 38.75
C SER A 222 1.56 0.31 39.59
N TYR A 223 0.51 1.01 39.16
CA TYR A 223 -0.74 1.16 39.94
C TYR A 223 -1.97 0.50 39.29
N GLY A 224 -1.82 -0.20 38.17
CA GLY A 224 -2.91 -0.99 37.57
C GLY A 224 -4.14 -0.18 37.16
N ILE A 225 -3.96 1.09 36.77
CA ILE A 225 -5.05 1.93 36.26
C ILE A 225 -4.99 1.89 34.73
N PHE A 226 -5.78 0.98 34.15
CA PHE A 226 -6.20 1.02 32.75
C PHE A 226 -7.70 1.26 32.68
#